data_AF-A0A7V9L943-F1
#
_entry.id   AF-A0A7V9L943-F1
#
_cell.length_a   1.000
_cell.length_b   1.000
_cell.length_c   1.000
_cell.angle_alpha   90.00
_cell.angle_beta   90.00
_cell.angle_gamma   90.00
#
_symmetry.space_group_name_H-M   'P 1'
#
loop_
_entity.id
_entity.type
_entity.pdbx_description
1 polymer ?
#
loop_
_entity_poly.entity_id
_entity_poly.type
_entity_poly.pdbx_seq_one_letter_code
_entity_poly.pdbx_strand_id
1 'polypeptide(L)' 'MSGVMPEVGSTANNYQILARLATGGMAEIFLARGTSGTGVERYVVLKRILRDRANDVQLVK' A
#
# COMPACT_ATOMS: atom_id res chain seq x y z
N MET A 1 24.88 4.34 -18.87
CA MET A 1 23.41 4.27 -18.84
C MET A 1 23.03 3.31 -17.74
N SER A 2 22.88 3.84 -16.52
CA SER A 2 22.72 3.04 -15.30
C SER A 2 21.26 2.64 -15.16
N GLY A 3 20.98 1.35 -15.41
CA GLY A 3 19.67 0.74 -15.16
C GLY A 3 19.43 0.71 -13.66
N VAL A 4 18.58 1.62 -13.18
CA VAL A 4 18.04 1.55 -11.83
C VAL A 4 17.11 0.34 -11.80
N MET A 5 17.59 -0.77 -11.22
CA MET A 5 16.73 -1.89 -10.90
C MET A 5 15.77 -1.41 -9.79
N PRO A 6 14.45 -1.43 -10.00
CA PRO A 6 13.53 -1.11 -8.94
C PRO A 6 13.67 -2.19 -7.87
N GLU A 7 14.15 -1.79 -6.70
CA GLU A 7 14.09 -2.58 -5.47
C GLU A 7 12.66 -3.11 -5.32
N VAL A 8 12.51 -4.42 -5.14
CA VAL A 8 11.22 -5.10 -5.13
C VAL A 8 10.36 -4.59 -3.97
N GLY A 9 9.50 -3.64 -4.33
CA GLY A 9 8.26 -3.24 -3.70
C GLY A 9 7.31 -2.83 -4.81
N SER A 10 7.04 -3.75 -5.75
CA SER A 10 6.38 -3.54 -7.05
C SER A 10 4.93 -3.02 -7.00
N THR A 11 4.46 -2.50 -5.87
CA THR A 11 3.03 -2.37 -5.58
C THR A 11 2.57 -0.95 -5.22
N ALA A 12 3.31 0.10 -5.59
CA ALA A 12 2.84 1.47 -5.37
C ALA A 12 2.11 2.08 -6.58
N ASN A 13 2.43 1.66 -7.81
CA ASN A 13 1.96 2.36 -9.01
C ASN A 13 0.58 1.91 -9.53
N ASN A 14 0.01 0.85 -8.95
CA ASN A 14 -1.23 0.24 -9.45
C ASN A 14 -2.45 0.46 -8.55
N TYR A 15 -2.33 1.22 -7.46
CA TYR A 15 -3.44 1.45 -6.53
C TYR A 15 -3.85 2.92 -6.45
N GLN A 16 -5.10 3.20 -6.77
CA GLN A 16 -5.72 4.51 -6.59
C GLN A 16 -6.53 4.52 -5.28
N ILE A 17 -6.14 5.34 -4.30
CA ILE A 17 -6.93 5.52 -3.07
C ILE A 17 -8.24 6.21 -3.41
N LEU A 18 -9.35 5.61 -3.01
CA LEU A 18 -10.71 6.14 -3.23
C LEU A 18 -11.26 6.83 -1.98
N ALA A 19 -11.06 6.21 -0.81
CA ALA A 19 -11.59 6.73 0.44
C ALA A 19 -10.79 6.21 1.64
N ARG A 20 -10.78 6.97 2.74
CA ARG A 20 -10.33 6.49 4.05
C ARG A 20 -11.51 5.83 4.76
N LEU A 21 -11.35 4.55 5.11
CA LEU A 21 -12.42 3.76 5.73
C LEU A 21 -12.38 3.86 7.26
N ALA A 22 -11.19 3.85 7.84
CA ALA A 22 -11.02 3.90 9.29
C ALA A 22 -9.67 4.46 9.69
N THR A 23 -9.62 5.00 10.91
CA THR A 23 -8.39 5.37 11.61
C THR A 23 -8.38 4.66 12.95
N GLY A 24 -7.25 4.07 13.33
CA GLY A 24 -7.05 3.48 14.65
C GLY A 24 -5.72 3.89 15.25
N GLY A 25 -5.47 3.48 16.49
CA GLY A 25 -4.24 3.84 17.20
C GLY A 25 -2.95 3.32 16.57
N MET A 26 -3.03 2.31 15.69
CA MET A 26 -1.88 1.65 15.06
C MET A 26 -1.74 1.92 13.56
N ALA A 27 -2.85 2.15 12.87
CA ALA A 27 -2.88 2.20 11.42
C ALA A 27 -4.09 2.96 10.91
N GLU A 28 -3.97 3.44 9.68
CA GLU A 28 -5.05 3.97 8.87
C GLU A 28 -5.43 2.95 7.79
N ILE A 29 -6.72 2.85 7.50
CA ILE A 29 -7.28 1.92 6.51
C ILE A 29 -7.88 2.71 5.36
N PHE A 30 -7.48 2.39 4.14
CA PHE A 30 -7.95 3.03 2.92
C PHE A 30 -8.57 2.00 1.99
N LEU A 31 -9.68 2.37 1.35
CA LEU A 31 -10.18 1.71 0.17
C LEU A 31 -9.38 2.20 -1.02
N ALA A 32 -8.84 1.28 -1.81
CA ALA A 32 -8.18 1.60 -3.06
C ALA A 32 -8.69 0.72 -4.19
N ARG A 33 -8.50 1.20 -5.42
CA ARG A 33 -8.75 0.45 -6.64
C ARG A 33 -7.40 0.03 -7.22
N GLY A 34 -7.20 -1.27 -7.32
CA GLY A 34 -6.01 -1.88 -7.92
C GLY A 34 -6.26 -2.28 -9.36
N THR A 35 -5.33 -1.94 -10.25
CA THR A 35 -5.33 -2.46 -11.63
C THR A 35 -4.36 -3.61 -11.73
N SER A 36 -4.86 -4.81 -12.06
CA SER A 36 -4.01 -5.95 -12.39
C SER A 36 -3.50 -5.82 -13.83
N GLY A 37 -2.32 -6.37 -14.15
CA GLY A 37 -1.70 -6.26 -15.47
C GLY A 37 -2.55 -6.75 -16.65
N THR A 38 -3.67 -7.43 -16.39
CA THR A 38 -4.68 -7.85 -17.38
C THR A 38 -5.83 -6.85 -17.58
N GLY A 39 -5.74 -5.63 -17.02
CA GLY A 39 -6.77 -4.59 -17.16
C GLY A 39 -7.98 -4.75 -16.23
N VAL A 40 -7.94 -5.73 -15.32
CA VAL A 40 -9.01 -5.95 -14.34
C VAL A 40 -8.84 -5.02 -13.15
N GLU A 41 -9.87 -4.21 -12.88
CA GLU A 41 -9.97 -3.38 -11.69
C GLU A 41 -10.50 -4.20 -10.51
N ARG A 42 -9.86 -4.09 -9.35
CA ARG A 42 -10.29 -4.73 -8.11
C ARG A 42 -10.29 -3.73 -6.96
N TYR A 43 -11.28 -3.82 -6.09
CA TYR A 43 -11.25 -3.11 -4.83
C TYR A 43 -10.34 -3.83 -3.84
N VAL A 44 -9.40 -3.09 -3.26
CA VAL A 44 -8.45 -3.58 -2.26
C VAL A 44 -8.42 -2.66 -1.05
N VAL A 45 -7.98 -3.19 0.08
CA VAL A 45 -7.79 -2.42 1.30
C VAL A 45 -6.30 -2.20 1.53
N LEU A 46 -5.88 -0.95 1.65
CA LEU A 46 -4.52 -0.59 2.02
C LEU A 46 -4.46 -0.22 3.50
N LYS A 47 -3.58 -0.89 4.26
CA LYS A 47 -3.32 -0.61 5.66
C LYS A 47 -2.00 0.13 5.79
N ARG A 48 -2.06 1.40 6.20
CA ARG A 48 -0.87 2.24 6.45
C ARG A 48 -0.58 2.27 7.93
N ILE A 49 0.58 1.74 8.34
CA ILE A 49 1.06 1.84 9.73
C ILE A 49 1.48 3.28 10.02
N LEU A 50 1.12 3.81 11.20
CA LEU A 50 1.52 5.15 11.63
C LEU A 50 3.05 5.21 11.85
N ARG A 51 3.70 6.32 11.47
CA ARG A 51 5.17 6.48 11.56
C ARG A 51 5.71 6.24 12.97
N ASP A 52 4.98 6.67 14.00
CA ASP A 52 5.36 6.48 15.40
C ASP A 52 5.33 5.01 15.86
N ARG A 53 4.70 4.12 15.08
CA ARG A 53 4.72 2.66 15.30
C ARG A 53 5.44 1.89 14.19
N ALA A 54 6.01 2.58 13.20
CA ALA A 54 6.69 1.96 12.07
C ALA A 54 8.06 1.36 12.45
N ASN A 55 8.61 1.73 13.62
CA ASN A 55 9.81 1.11 14.19
C ASN A 55 9.51 -0.17 15.00
N ASP A 56 8.25 -0.60 15.09
CA ASP A 56 7.92 -1.90 15.68
C ASP A 56 8.19 -3.01 14.65
N VAL A 57 9.33 -3.69 14.83
CA VAL A 57 9.91 -4.74 13.95
C VAL A 57 8.95 -5.91 13.68
N GLN A 58 7.81 -5.99 14.36
CA GLN A 58 6.82 -7.06 14.17
C GLN A 58 5.86 -6.88 12.99
N LEU A 59 5.90 -5.75 12.26
CA LEU A 59 4.89 -5.41 11.25
C LEU A 59 5.29 -5.70 9.79
N VAL A 60 6.51 -6.18 9.54
CA VAL A 60 6.95 -6.64 8.21
C VAL A 60 7.23 -8.14 8.28
N LYS A 61 6.27 -8.96 7.84
CA LYS A 61 6.48 -10.36 7.51
C LYS A 61 5.64 -10.76 6.32
#